data_AF-A0A523N1X2-F1
#
_entry.id   AF-A0A523N1X2-F1
#
_cell.length_a   1.000
_cell.length_b   1.000
_cell.length_c   1.000
_cell.angle_alpha   90.00
_cell.angle_beta   90.00
_cell.angle_gamma   90.00
#
_symmetry.space_group_name_H-M   'P 1'
#
loop_
_entity.id
_entity.type
_entity.pdbx_description
1 polymer ?
#
loop_
_entity_poly.entity_id
_entity_poly.type
_entity_poly.pdbx_seq_one_letter_code
_entity_poly.pdbx_strand_id
1 'polypeptide(L)' 'MLDRGYLIVIEGVDGTGKTTQCKLLGDYLEKNGCPVVRLREPTNGVWGQKIRKILTEGRGEVSPEDELRYFINDR' A
#
# COMPACT_ATOMS: atom_id res chain seq x y z
N MET A 1 14.92 -24.27 -6.35
CA MET A 1 14.62 -22.98 -5.69
C MET A 1 13.83 -22.15 -6.68
N LEU A 2 12.84 -21.38 -6.25
CA LEU A 2 12.18 -20.44 -7.15
C LEU A 2 13.17 -19.32 -7.46
N ASP A 3 13.52 -19.13 -8.74
CA ASP A 3 14.52 -18.14 -9.18
C ASP A 3 14.06 -16.68 -9.00
N ARG A 4 12.80 -16.43 -8.62
CA ARG A 4 12.22 -15.11 -8.40
C ARG A 4 11.15 -15.14 -7.30
N GLY A 5 11.01 -14.03 -6.58
CA GLY A 5 9.92 -13.82 -5.61
C GLY A 5 8.57 -13.51 -6.29
N TYR A 6 7.49 -13.53 -5.50
CA TYR A 6 6.15 -13.16 -5.94
C TYR A 6 5.75 -11.80 -5.38
N LEU A 7 5.09 -10.98 -6.20
CA LEU A 7 4.37 -9.78 -5.76
C LEU A 7 2.89 -10.14 -5.62
N ILE A 8 2.35 -10.00 -4.42
CA ILE A 8 0.94 -10.26 -4.10
C ILE A 8 0.31 -8.93 -3.65
N VAL A 9 -0.76 -8.51 -4.32
CA VAL A 9 -1.49 -7.28 -4.01
C VAL A 9 -2.87 -7.65 -3.48
N ILE A 10 -3.28 -7.03 -2.36
CA ILE A 10 -4.61 -7.24 -1.75
C ILE A 10 -5.41 -5.95 -1.89
N GLU A 11 -6.45 -6.00 -2.74
CA GLU A 11 -7.31 -4.86 -3.07
C GLU A 11 -8.71 -4.94 -2.46
N GLY A 12 -9.37 -3.79 -2.37
CA GLY A 12 -10.76 -3.67 -1.90
C GLY A 12 -11.08 -2.32 -1.27
N VAL A 13 -12.37 -2.06 -1.04
CA VAL A 13 -12.82 -0.81 -0.41
C VAL A 13 -12.42 -0.71 1.07
N ASP A 14 -12.61 0.45 1.69
CA ASP A 14 -12.30 0.64 3.11
C ASP A 14 -13.14 -0.26 4.01
N GLY A 15 -12.52 -0.76 5.08
CA GLY A 15 -13.17 -1.67 6.02
C GLY A 15 -13.25 -3.14 5.57
N THR A 16 -12.79 -3.53 4.38
CA THR A 16 -12.83 -4.94 3.91
C THR A 16 -11.80 -5.86 4.56
N GLY A 17 -10.95 -5.34 5.45
CA GLY A 17 -9.96 -6.15 6.17
C GLY A 17 -8.64 -6.40 5.42
N LYS A 18 -8.31 -5.62 4.38
CA LYS A 18 -7.04 -5.73 3.62
C LYS A 18 -5.81 -5.85 4.51
N THR A 19 -5.65 -4.94 5.49
CA THR A 19 -4.53 -4.94 6.45
C THR A 19 -4.46 -6.24 7.25
N THR A 20 -5.62 -6.76 7.68
CA THR A 20 -5.71 -8.03 8.40
C THR A 20 -5.29 -9.19 7.52
N GLN A 21 -5.78 -9.25 6.28
CA GLN A 21 -5.46 -10.33 5.35
C GLN A 21 -3.99 -10.31 4.92
N CYS A 22 -3.41 -9.13 4.65
CA CYS A 22 -1.97 -8.97 4.39
C CYS A 22 -1.12 -9.52 5.54
N LYS A 23 -1.52 -9.23 6.79
CA LYS A 23 -0.83 -9.74 7.97
C LYS A 23 -0.93 -11.26 8.07
N LEU A 24 -2.14 -11.82 7.96
CA LEU A 24 -2.38 -13.26 8.07
C LEU A 24 -1.63 -14.06 7.00
N LEU A 25 -1.64 -13.58 5.75
CA LEU A 25 -0.91 -14.21 4.66
C LEU A 25 0.60 -14.15 4.89
N GLY A 26 1.12 -12.99 5.31
CA GLY A 26 2.54 -12.83 5.63
C GLY A 26 3.00 -13.77 6.75
N ASP A 27 2.26 -13.80 7.87
CA ASP A 27 2.55 -14.65 9.03
C ASP A 27 2.53 -16.14 8.63
N TYR A 28 1.58 -16.55 7.78
CA TYR A 28 1.51 -17.91 7.25
C TYR A 28 2.73 -18.26 6.39
N LEU A 29 3.13 -17.39 5.46
CA LEU A 29 4.28 -17.63 4.59
C LEU A 29 5.60 -17.70 5.36
N GLU A 30 5.80 -16.78 6.32
CA GLU A 30 6.97 -16.77 7.20
C GLU A 30 7.06 -18.06 8.03
N LYS A 31 5.93 -18.54 8.58
CA LYS A 31 5.85 -19.82 9.29
C LYS A 31 6.22 -21.03 8.43
N ASN A 32 6.04 -20.94 7.11
CA ASN A 32 6.40 -21.98 6.14
C ASN A 32 7.79 -21.77 5.52
N GLY A 33 8.62 -20.89 6.09
CA GLY A 33 10.00 -20.69 5.66
C GLY A 33 10.16 -19.79 4.42
N CYS A 34 9.12 -19.05 4.02
CA CYS A 34 9.20 -18.07 2.94
C CYS A 34 9.53 -16.69 3.52
N PRO A 35 10.61 -16.02 3.08
CA PRO A 35 10.85 -14.62 3.42
C PRO A 35 9.74 -13.72 2.86
N VAL A 36 9.24 -12.79 3.68
CA VAL A 36 8.16 -11.88 3.31
C VAL A 36 8.59 -10.43 3.52
N VAL A 37 8.26 -9.57 2.56
CA VAL A 37 8.31 -8.11 2.70
C VAL A 37 6.89 -7.58 2.60
N ARG A 38 6.46 -6.79 3.58
CA ARG A 38 5.12 -6.19 3.60
C ARG A 38 5.23 -4.73 3.18
N LEU A 39 4.48 -4.37 2.14
CA LEU A 39 4.39 -3.01 1.62
C LEU A 39 2.97 -2.49 1.85
N ARG A 40 2.82 -1.17 1.89
CA ARG A 40 1.51 -0.51 1.92
C ARG A 40 1.58 0.81 1.17
N GLU A 41 0.49 1.12 0.48
CA GLU A 41 0.23 2.43 -0.11
C GLU A 41 -0.98 3.08 0.61
N PRO A 42 -1.00 4.42 0.75
CA PRO A 42 0.08 5.34 0.40
C PRO A 42 1.32 5.13 1.27
N THR A 43 2.53 5.31 0.73
CA THR A 43 3.79 5.04 1.42
C THR A 43 4.10 6.09 2.49
N ASN A 44 5.23 5.94 3.19
CA ASN A 44 5.73 6.97 4.12
C ASN A 44 6.60 8.03 3.41
N GLY A 45 6.79 7.94 2.08
CA GLY A 45 7.52 8.92 1.28
C GLY A 45 6.80 10.25 1.14
N VAL A 46 7.45 11.22 0.49
CA VAL A 46 6.93 12.59 0.31
C VAL A 46 5.56 12.58 -0.39
N TRP A 47 5.38 11.71 -1.38
CA TRP A 47 4.13 11.61 -2.15
C TRP A 47 3.02 10.92 -1.35
N GLY A 48 3.29 9.78 -0.71
CA GLY A 48 2.33 9.10 0.15
C GLY A 48 1.86 9.96 1.33
N GLN A 49 2.74 10.80 1.90
CA GLN A 49 2.34 11.77 2.93
C GLN A 49 1.40 12.86 2.39
N LYS A 50 1.60 13.34 1.16
CA LYS A 50 0.67 14.29 0.50
C LYS A 50 -0.70 13.66 0.29
N ILE A 51 -0.75 12.39 -0.16
CA ILE A 51 -2.01 11.65 -0.34
C ILE A 51 -2.72 11.48 1.01
N ARG A 52 -2.00 11.08 2.06
CA ARG A 52 -2.57 10.95 3.41
C ARG A 52 -3.16 12.26 3.92
N LYS A 53 -2.50 13.39 3.66
CA LYS A 53 -3.02 14.71 4.02
C LYS A 53 -4.38 14.98 3.37
N ILE A 54 -4.55 14.64 2.08
CA ILE A 54 -5.83 14.76 1.37
C ILE A 54 -6.91 13.91 2.04
N LEU A 55 -6.57 12.67 2.43
CA LEU A 55 -7.51 11.75 3.09
C LEU A 55 -7.93 12.23 4.49
N THR A 56 -7.04 12.89 5.24
CA THR A 56 -7.31 13.33 6.61
C THR A 56 -7.89 14.74 6.72
N GLU A 57 -7.47 15.65 5.86
CA GLU A 57 -7.80 17.09 5.94
C GLU A 57 -8.70 17.56 4.79
N GLY A 58 -8.92 16.72 3.77
CA GLY A 58 -9.58 17.09 2.53
C GLY A 58 -8.62 17.64 1.47
N ARG A 59 -9.11 17.80 0.23
CA ARG A 59 -8.28 18.20 -0.92
C ARG A 59 -7.74 19.62 -0.86
N GLY A 60 -8.45 20.56 -0.23
CA GLY A 60 -8.12 21.98 -0.32
C GLY A 60 -8.01 22.44 -1.78
N GLU A 61 -6.89 23.10 -2.13
CA GLU A 61 -6.57 23.58 -3.48
C GLU A 61 -5.92 22.52 -4.40
N VAL A 62 -5.76 21.26 -3.94
CA VAL A 62 -5.14 20.21 -4.76
C VAL A 62 -6.10 19.79 -5.88
N SER A 63 -5.69 19.99 -7.12
CA SER A 63 -6.47 19.57 -8.29
C SER A 63 -6.46 18.04 -8.46
N PRO A 64 -7.45 17.45 -9.15
CA PRO A 64 -7.45 16.02 -9.47
C PRO A 64 -6.19 15.56 -10.22
N GLU A 65 -5.63 16.40 -11.09
CA GLU A 65 -4.42 16.11 -11.85
C GLU A 65 -3.18 16.08 -10.95
N ASP A 66 -3.10 16.99 -9.97
CA ASP A 66 -2.04 17.00 -8.97
C ASP A 66 -2.13 15.78 -8.05
N GLU A 67 -3.34 15.41 -7.62
CA GLU A 67 -3.57 14.19 -6.83
C GLU A 67 -3.16 12.94 -7.60
N LEU A 68 -3.55 12.82 -8.88
CA LEU A 68 -3.14 11.71 -9.74
C LEU A 68 -1.61 11.63 -9.86
N ARG A 69 -0.94 12.77 -10.02
CA ARG A 69 0.53 12.83 -10.06
C ARG A 69 1.14 12.36 -8.73
N TYR A 70 0.51 12.64 -7.59
CA TYR A 70 0.98 12.13 -6.29
C TYR A 70 0.88 10.60 -6.24
N PHE A 71 -0.24 10.00 -6.66
CA PHE A 71 -0.40 8.55 -6.72
C PHE A 71 0.65 7.87 -7.63
N ILE A 72 0.90 8.42 -8.83
CA ILE A 72 1.88 7.83 -9.76
C ILE A 72 3.30 7.83 -9.18
N ASN A 73 3.65 8.88 -8.42
CA ASN A 73 4.99 9.07 -7.86
C ASN A 73 5.17 8.39 -6.49
N ASP A 74 4.12 7.91 -5.84
CA ASP A 74 4.20 7.17 -4.59
C ASP A 74 4.57 5.71 -4.88
N ARG A 75 5.86 5.38 -4.76
CA ARG A 75 6.43 4.04 -5.00
C ARG A 75 7.47 3.69 -3.95
#